data_AF-A0A2G9HLZ7-F1
#
_entry.id   AF-A0A2G9HLZ7-F1
#
_cell.length_a   1.000
_cell.length_b   1.000
_cell.length_c   1.000
_cell.angle_alpha   90.00
_cell.angle_beta   90.00
_cell.angle_gamma   90.00
#
_symmetry.space_group_name_H-M   'P 1'
#
loop_
_entity.id
_entity.type
_entity.pdbx_description
1 polymer ?
#
loop_
_entity_poly.entity_id
_entity_poly.type
_entity_poly.pdbx_seq_one_letter_code
_entity_poly.pdbx_strand_id
1 'polypeptide(L)'
;MWFSWINPLLRLGYSRPLCLNDIPSLGSEDEAALAYGRFNEAWHALEKEKGMNNTKNLVIWAIAKVYWKSMVLAGIYVFLRTTTVVATPLLLYVFVGYSNLETRNLKEGVFLVGFLVLVKVVESLSYRHFYFYARRIGMRMRSALMVAVYQKQLKLSNLGRQRHSTGEIVNYIAVDAYRMGEFPMWFHVGWASVVQIFLVIIVLSRVVGLGVIPGLVPLLICGLLNVPFAKLIQKYQTEFMVVQDKRLRSLSEILNNMKIIKLQSWEENFKKMIESFRNSEFKWLSETQYMKTYSTLLYWMSPTIVSSVIFFGCLIFKSAPLDAGTIFTVLAALRSMSEPVRFLPDALSFLIQVKVSFDRINSFMLEDELKQEHLLIHKEDIDNHIIRIQEGCFSWDSDTTTPTLKNIVFEARLGQKITVCGPVGSGKSSLL
;
A
#
# COMPACT_ATOMS: atom_id res chain seq x y z
N MET A 1 1.02 25.96 2.37
CA MET A 1 1.93 25.56 1.27
C MET A 1 3.22 24.92 1.82
N TRP A 2 3.96 25.60 2.71
CA TRP A 2 5.30 25.16 3.15
C TRP A 2 5.34 24.14 4.31
N PHE A 3 4.21 23.58 4.74
CA PHE A 3 4.11 22.66 5.89
C PHE A 3 4.74 23.18 7.21
N SER A 4 4.84 24.51 7.38
CA SER A 4 5.48 25.15 8.54
C SER A 4 4.80 24.86 9.89
N TRP A 5 3.56 24.37 9.87
CA TRP A 5 2.79 24.00 11.05
C TRP A 5 3.44 22.85 11.85
N ILE A 6 4.34 22.06 11.25
CA ILE A 6 5.08 21.01 11.95
C ILE A 6 6.32 21.54 12.71
N ASN A 7 6.78 22.76 12.39
CA ASN A 7 8.02 23.32 12.95
C ASN A 7 8.04 23.40 14.49
N PRO A 8 6.95 23.75 15.19
CA PRO A 8 6.93 23.74 16.66
C PRO A 8 7.24 22.36 17.23
N LEU A 9 6.65 21.30 16.64
CA LEU A 9 6.88 19.91 17.08
C LEU A 9 8.32 19.47 16.81
N LEU A 10 8.89 19.83 15.65
CA LEU A 10 10.29 19.54 15.33
C LEU A 10 11.27 20.25 16.28
N ARG A 11 11.00 21.51 16.64
CA ARG A 11 11.80 22.25 17.62
C ARG A 11 11.72 21.63 19.00
N LEU A 12 10.53 21.19 19.41
CA LEU A 12 10.36 20.46 20.68
C LEU A 12 11.16 19.15 20.67
N GLY A 13 11.10 18.38 19.57
CA GLY A 13 11.84 17.14 19.40
C GLY A 13 13.36 17.31 19.37
N TYR A 14 13.86 18.49 18.96
CA TYR A 14 15.27 18.84 19.09
C TYR A 14 15.68 19.08 20.56
N SER A 15 14.79 19.66 21.36
CA SER A 15 15.07 19.97 22.77
C SER A 15 14.94 18.75 23.70
N ARG A 16 14.01 17.85 23.42
CA ARG A 16 13.80 16.61 24.20
C ARG A 16 13.12 15.52 23.37
N PRO A 17 13.27 14.24 23.76
CA PRO A 17 12.45 13.16 23.21
C PRO A 17 10.95 13.48 23.37
N LEU A 18 10.20 13.30 22.28
CA LEU A 18 8.76 13.55 22.24
C LEU A 18 8.00 12.44 22.99
N CYS A 19 6.99 12.84 23.75
CA CYS A 19 6.01 11.98 24.39
C CYS A 19 4.69 12.00 23.59
N LEU A 20 3.78 11.05 23.86
CA LEU A 20 2.48 10.98 23.17
C LEU A 20 1.66 12.27 23.33
N ASN A 21 1.74 12.92 24.50
CA ASN A 21 1.05 14.17 24.79
C ASN A 21 1.57 15.36 23.98
N ASP A 22 2.77 15.26 23.40
CA ASP A 22 3.35 16.31 22.55
C ASP A 22 2.81 16.24 21.10
N ILE A 23 2.21 15.12 20.72
CA ILE A 23 1.69 14.90 19.36
C ILE A 23 0.30 15.55 19.27
N PRO A 24 0.07 16.48 18.33
CA PRO A 24 -1.23 17.10 18.13
C PRO A 24 -2.32 16.06 17.86
N SER A 25 -3.51 16.30 18.42
CA SER A 25 -4.69 15.51 18.07
C SER A 25 -4.98 15.59 16.57
N LEU A 26 -5.59 14.53 16.03
CA LEU A 26 -6.01 14.49 14.64
C LEU A 26 -7.05 15.58 14.37
N GLY A 27 -7.02 16.14 13.15
CA GLY A 27 -8.12 16.97 12.69
C GLY A 27 -9.40 16.13 12.53
N SER A 28 -10.57 16.72 12.77
CA SER A 28 -11.87 16.03 12.72
C SER A 28 -12.12 15.30 11.39
N GLU A 29 -11.60 15.82 10.27
CA GLU A 29 -11.70 15.16 8.98
C GLU A 29 -10.89 13.86 8.84
N ASP A 30 -9.89 13.65 9.69
CA ASP A 30 -8.99 12.51 9.67
C ASP A 30 -9.34 11.45 10.74
N GLU A 31 -10.41 11.69 11.52
CA GLU A 31 -10.89 10.75 12.52
C GLU A 31 -11.48 9.49 11.88
N ALA A 32 -11.22 8.35 12.53
CA ALA A 32 -11.68 7.04 12.05
C ALA A 32 -13.21 6.94 12.00
N ALA A 33 -13.91 7.56 12.96
CA ALA A 33 -15.37 7.56 13.01
C ALA A 33 -16.00 8.24 11.79
N LEU A 34 -15.49 9.41 11.40
CA LEU A 34 -15.96 10.13 10.22
C LEU A 34 -15.60 9.40 8.93
N ALA A 35 -14.37 8.88 8.83
CA ALA A 35 -13.91 8.12 7.66
C ALA A 35 -14.77 6.85 7.46
N TYR A 36 -15.08 6.13 8.54
CA TYR A 36 -15.99 4.99 8.53
C TYR A 36 -17.41 5.39 8.18
N GLY A 37 -17.97 6.45 8.78
CA GLY A 37 -19.32 6.93 8.49
C GLY A 37 -19.54 7.19 7.00
N ARG A 38 -18.62 7.93 6.37
CA ARG A 38 -18.65 8.19 4.92
C ARG A 38 -18.56 6.92 4.07
N PHE A 39 -17.68 5.98 4.47
CA PHE A 39 -17.58 4.69 3.79
C PHE A 39 -18.86 3.88 3.93
N ASN A 40 -19.44 3.82 5.13
CA ASN A 40 -20.62 3.02 5.45
C ASN A 40 -21.86 3.54 4.70
N GLU A 41 -22.05 4.86 4.63
CA GLU A 41 -23.09 5.48 3.81
C GLU A 41 -22.95 5.12 2.33
N ALA A 42 -21.73 5.22 1.78
CA ALA A 42 -21.47 4.86 0.39
C ALA A 42 -21.67 3.37 0.11
N TRP A 43 -21.26 2.50 1.05
CA TRP A 43 -21.44 1.05 1.00
C TRP A 43 -22.92 0.68 0.92
N HIS A 44 -23.73 1.11 1.88
CA HIS A 44 -25.17 0.78 1.90
C HIS A 44 -25.95 1.41 0.74
N ALA A 45 -25.55 2.59 0.26
CA ALA A 45 -26.14 3.17 -0.94
C ALA A 45 -25.91 2.27 -2.17
N LEU A 46 -24.69 1.74 -2.33
CA LEU A 46 -24.33 0.86 -3.45
C LEU A 46 -24.96 -0.54 -3.33
N GLU A 47 -25.06 -1.06 -2.11
CA GLU A 47 -25.75 -2.33 -1.81
C GLU A 47 -27.22 -2.27 -2.21
N LYS A 48 -27.91 -1.15 -1.93
CA LYS A 48 -29.29 -0.91 -2.37
C LYS A 48 -29.42 -0.73 -3.88
N GLU A 49 -28.48 -0.02 -4.50
CA GLU A 49 -28.53 0.33 -5.94
C GLU A 49 -28.26 -0.87 -6.86
N LYS A 50 -27.27 -1.72 -6.52
CA LYS A 50 -26.86 -2.84 -7.39
C LYS A 50 -27.67 -4.12 -7.20
N GLY A 51 -28.44 -4.22 -6.12
CA GLY A 51 -29.15 -5.45 -5.74
C GLY A 51 -28.20 -6.64 -5.53
N MET A 52 -28.75 -7.80 -5.15
CA MET A 52 -27.97 -9.03 -4.90
C MET A 52 -27.25 -9.60 -6.14
N ASN A 53 -27.56 -9.12 -7.35
CA ASN A 53 -27.04 -9.72 -8.59
C ASN A 53 -25.65 -9.21 -9.02
N ASN A 54 -25.16 -8.08 -8.49
CA ASN A 54 -23.83 -7.55 -8.87
C ASN A 54 -23.03 -7.01 -7.67
N THR A 55 -22.68 -7.90 -6.75
CA THR A 55 -21.92 -7.59 -5.52
C THR A 55 -20.40 -7.58 -5.71
N LYS A 56 -19.91 -7.80 -6.93
CA LYS A 56 -18.47 -7.76 -7.22
C LYS A 56 -17.93 -6.33 -7.07
N ASN A 57 -16.84 -6.20 -6.33
CA ASN A 57 -16.06 -4.96 -6.16
C ASN A 57 -16.78 -3.80 -5.45
N LEU A 58 -17.83 -4.06 -4.65
CA LEU A 58 -18.56 -3.01 -3.91
C LEU A 58 -17.64 -2.16 -3.04
N VAL A 59 -16.64 -2.77 -2.38
CA VAL A 59 -15.70 -2.04 -1.51
C VAL A 59 -14.89 -1.01 -2.31
N ILE A 60 -14.42 -1.38 -3.50
CA ILE A 60 -13.68 -0.49 -4.40
C ILE A 60 -14.58 0.68 -4.82
N TRP A 61 -15.83 0.38 -5.21
CA TRP A 61 -16.80 1.41 -5.63
C TRP A 61 -17.18 2.35 -4.49
N ALA A 62 -17.37 1.84 -3.27
CA ALA A 62 -17.66 2.66 -2.10
C ALA A 62 -16.50 3.62 -1.80
N ILE A 63 -15.27 3.11 -1.80
CA ILE A 63 -14.06 3.93 -1.64
C ILE A 63 -13.91 4.96 -2.76
N ALA A 64 -14.13 4.55 -4.01
CA ALA A 64 -14.05 5.46 -5.15
C ALA A 64 -15.08 6.59 -5.02
N LYS A 65 -16.32 6.27 -4.62
CA LYS A 65 -17.38 7.27 -4.40
C LYS A 65 -17.01 8.28 -3.31
N VAL A 66 -16.40 7.83 -2.21
CA VAL A 66 -16.00 8.71 -1.09
C VAL A 66 -14.79 9.57 -1.42
N TYR A 67 -13.75 8.98 -2.04
CA TYR A 67 -12.44 9.63 -2.15
C TYR A 67 -12.09 10.15 -3.55
N TRP A 68 -12.98 9.99 -4.54
CA TRP A 68 -12.78 10.41 -5.94
C TRP A 68 -12.25 11.85 -6.06
N LYS A 69 -12.88 12.83 -5.41
CA LYS A 69 -12.49 14.25 -5.53
C LYS A 69 -11.07 14.49 -5.01
N SER A 70 -10.72 13.86 -3.91
CA SER A 70 -9.38 13.94 -3.31
C SER A 70 -8.34 13.22 -4.17
N MET A 71 -8.71 12.10 -4.79
CA MET A 71 -7.86 11.37 -5.74
C MET A 71 -7.57 12.20 -6.99
N VAL A 72 -8.58 12.91 -7.52
CA VAL A 72 -8.38 13.86 -8.64
C VAL A 72 -7.43 14.96 -8.25
N LEU A 73 -7.56 15.54 -7.06
CA LEU A 73 -6.66 16.58 -6.57
C LEU A 73 -5.20 16.07 -6.47
N ALA A 74 -4.99 14.89 -5.89
CA ALA A 74 -3.67 14.26 -5.86
C ALA A 74 -3.13 14.00 -7.29
N GLY A 75 -4.03 13.61 -8.21
CA GLY A 75 -3.77 13.45 -9.63
C GLY A 75 -3.29 14.73 -10.31
N ILE A 76 -3.89 15.87 -10.02
CA ILE A 76 -3.48 17.17 -10.55
C ILE A 76 -2.06 17.51 -10.08
N TYR A 77 -1.75 17.31 -8.80
CA TYR A 77 -0.40 17.58 -8.29
C TYR A 77 0.66 16.68 -8.91
N VAL A 78 0.40 15.38 -9.06
CA VAL A 78 1.38 14.48 -9.70
C VAL A 78 1.53 14.79 -11.20
N PHE A 79 0.44 15.17 -11.88
CA PHE A 79 0.49 15.61 -13.28
C PHE A 79 1.33 16.89 -13.45
N LEU A 80 1.12 17.88 -12.58
CA LEU A 80 1.88 19.13 -12.57
C LEU A 80 3.37 18.88 -12.29
N ARG A 81 3.68 17.94 -11.39
CA ARG A 81 5.06 17.46 -11.18
C ARG A 81 5.61 16.80 -12.44
N THR A 82 4.87 15.89 -13.07
CA THR A 82 5.34 15.18 -14.27
C THR A 82 5.64 16.15 -15.42
N THR A 83 4.76 17.11 -15.67
CA THR A 83 4.94 18.12 -16.72
C THR A 83 6.15 19.02 -16.46
N THR A 84 6.34 19.49 -15.23
CA THR A 84 7.51 20.34 -14.87
C THR A 84 8.84 19.58 -14.91
N VAL A 85 8.87 18.31 -14.50
CA VAL A 85 10.05 17.44 -14.65
C VAL A 85 10.42 17.27 -16.12
N VAL A 86 9.44 16.99 -16.99
CA VAL A 86 9.65 16.84 -18.44
C VAL A 86 10.03 18.16 -19.12
N ALA A 87 9.48 19.28 -18.66
CA ALA A 87 9.82 20.59 -19.20
C ALA A 87 11.27 20.98 -18.89
N THR A 88 11.84 20.52 -17.77
CA THR A 88 13.18 20.92 -17.32
C THR A 88 14.27 20.72 -18.40
N PRO A 89 14.42 19.54 -19.05
CA PRO A 89 15.35 19.36 -20.15
C PRO A 89 15.15 20.36 -21.31
N LEU A 90 13.91 20.68 -21.70
CA LEU A 90 13.64 21.65 -22.77
C LEU A 90 14.05 23.07 -22.37
N LEU A 91 13.85 23.45 -21.10
CA LEU A 91 14.29 24.75 -20.61
C LEU A 91 15.81 24.83 -20.56
N LEU A 92 16.48 23.73 -20.25
CA LEU A 92 17.93 23.65 -20.32
C LEU A 92 18.42 23.81 -21.77
N TYR A 93 17.75 23.18 -22.74
CA TYR A 93 18.05 23.33 -24.16
C TYR A 93 18.00 24.79 -24.60
N VAL A 94 16.89 25.49 -24.29
CA VAL A 94 16.71 26.91 -24.63
C VAL A 94 17.72 27.79 -23.91
N PHE A 95 17.98 27.53 -22.63
CA PHE A 95 18.93 28.29 -21.83
C PHE A 95 20.37 28.18 -22.37
N VAL A 96 20.80 26.97 -22.74
CA VAL A 96 22.13 26.77 -23.34
C VAL A 96 22.20 27.40 -24.73
N GLY A 97 21.12 27.29 -25.53
CA GLY A 97 21.02 27.98 -26.81
C GLY A 97 21.18 29.49 -26.68
N TYR A 98 20.48 30.12 -25.72
CA TYR A 98 20.64 31.53 -25.39
C TYR A 98 22.08 31.88 -24.97
N SER A 99 22.71 31.01 -24.17
CA SER A 99 24.09 31.20 -23.73
C SER A 99 25.12 31.11 -24.86
N ASN A 100 24.77 30.49 -25.98
CA ASN A 100 25.65 30.36 -27.15
C ASN A 100 25.50 31.52 -28.16
N LEU A 101 24.53 32.43 -27.97
CA LEU A 101 24.36 33.59 -28.84
C LEU A 101 25.54 34.58 -28.69
N GLU A 102 25.98 35.17 -29.81
CA GLU A 102 27.05 36.18 -29.84
C GLU A 102 26.59 37.51 -29.22
N THR A 103 25.35 37.93 -29.51
CA THR A 103 24.72 39.10 -28.90
C THR A 103 23.54 38.67 -28.05
N ARG A 104 23.57 39.02 -26.76
CA ARG A 104 22.62 38.52 -25.76
C ARG A 104 21.80 39.66 -25.17
N ASN A 105 20.49 39.47 -25.10
CA ASN A 105 19.60 40.38 -24.42
C ASN A 105 19.46 39.98 -22.94
N LEU A 106 20.02 40.78 -22.03
CA LEU A 106 19.98 40.52 -20.60
C LEU A 106 18.56 40.25 -20.07
N LYS A 107 17.54 40.95 -20.60
CA LYS A 107 16.14 40.77 -20.17
C LYS A 107 15.64 39.35 -20.44
N GLU A 108 16.02 38.77 -21.58
CA GLU A 108 15.67 37.41 -21.96
C GLU A 108 16.39 36.38 -21.08
N GLY A 109 17.69 36.58 -20.82
CA GLY A 109 18.44 35.72 -19.90
C GLY A 109 17.87 35.70 -18.47
N VAL A 110 17.54 36.88 -17.93
CA VAL A 110 16.90 37.00 -16.61
C VAL A 110 15.53 36.32 -16.61
N PHE A 111 14.74 36.47 -17.67
CA PHE A 111 13.46 35.79 -17.82
C PHE A 111 13.62 34.26 -17.83
N LEU A 112 14.57 33.72 -18.61
CA LEU A 112 14.82 32.27 -18.68
C LEU A 112 15.24 31.68 -17.34
N VAL A 113 16.14 32.35 -16.60
CA VAL A 113 16.56 31.91 -15.26
C VAL A 113 15.39 32.00 -14.28
N GLY A 114 14.65 33.10 -14.28
CA GLY A 114 13.46 33.28 -13.43
C GLY A 114 12.41 32.21 -13.70
N PHE A 115 12.18 31.87 -14.97
CA PHE A 115 11.25 30.82 -15.37
C PHE A 115 11.73 29.42 -14.95
N LEU A 116 13.02 29.12 -15.09
CA LEU A 116 13.60 27.85 -14.62
C LEU A 116 13.43 27.70 -13.10
N VAL A 117 13.71 28.75 -12.32
CA VAL A 117 13.48 28.76 -10.87
C VAL A 117 12.02 28.53 -10.55
N LEU A 118 11.10 29.23 -11.23
CA LEU A 118 9.66 29.06 -11.04
C LEU A 118 9.23 27.61 -11.31
N VAL A 119 9.69 27.01 -12.41
CA VAL A 119 9.38 25.61 -12.77
C VAL A 119 9.89 24.65 -11.70
N LYS A 120 11.09 24.86 -11.16
CA LYS A 120 11.63 24.02 -10.07
C LYS A 120 10.89 24.20 -8.75
N VAL A 121 10.43 25.41 -8.44
CA VAL A 121 9.58 25.67 -7.26
C VAL A 121 8.24 24.96 -7.42
N VAL A 122 7.60 25.05 -8.59
CA VAL A 122 6.34 24.36 -8.90
C VAL A 122 6.51 22.84 -8.83
N GLU A 123 7.59 22.29 -9.42
CA GLU A 123 7.93 20.86 -9.34
C GLU A 123 8.00 20.42 -7.87
N SER A 124 8.79 21.13 -7.06
CA SER A 124 9.05 20.80 -5.66
C SER A 124 7.79 20.88 -4.79
N LEU A 125 6.96 21.90 -4.98
CA LEU A 125 5.72 22.09 -4.24
C LEU A 125 4.67 21.06 -4.65
N SER A 126 4.52 20.82 -5.96
CA SER A 126 3.57 19.82 -6.48
C SER A 126 3.90 18.42 -5.98
N TYR A 127 5.19 18.06 -5.95
CA TYR A 127 5.63 16.77 -5.43
C TYR A 127 5.29 16.59 -3.94
N ARG A 128 5.58 17.59 -3.10
CA ARG A 128 5.27 17.53 -1.67
C ARG A 128 3.77 17.48 -1.40
N HIS A 129 2.99 18.30 -2.12
CA HIS A 129 1.53 18.30 -2.00
C HIS A 129 0.93 16.97 -2.47
N PHE A 130 1.42 16.40 -3.58
CA PHE A 130 1.03 15.06 -4.01
C PHE A 130 1.25 14.02 -2.89
N TYR A 131 2.46 13.94 -2.32
CA TYR A 131 2.76 12.99 -1.25
C TYR A 131 1.85 13.19 -0.04
N PHE A 132 1.66 14.43 0.40
CA PHE A 132 0.82 14.73 1.54
C PHE A 132 -0.64 14.29 1.31
N TYR A 133 -1.25 14.68 0.18
CA TYR A 133 -2.64 14.31 -0.10
C TYR A 133 -2.81 12.81 -0.34
N ALA A 134 -1.93 12.18 -1.11
CA ALA A 134 -2.00 10.73 -1.35
C ALA A 134 -1.88 9.92 -0.04
N ARG A 135 -0.94 10.30 0.84
CA ARG A 135 -0.77 9.67 2.16
C ARG A 135 -1.96 9.92 3.08
N ARG A 136 -2.50 11.14 3.11
CA ARG A 136 -3.67 11.49 3.94
C ARG A 136 -4.93 10.74 3.50
N ILE A 137 -5.20 10.67 2.19
CA ILE A 137 -6.31 9.88 1.63
C ILE A 137 -6.13 8.41 2.02
N GLY A 138 -4.92 7.89 1.86
CA GLY A 138 -4.55 6.54 2.25
C GLY A 138 -4.86 6.23 3.71
N MET A 139 -4.43 7.08 4.63
CA MET A 139 -4.72 6.91 6.07
C MET A 139 -6.24 6.88 6.34
N ARG A 140 -7.03 7.76 5.70
CA ARG A 140 -8.49 7.74 5.83
C ARG A 140 -9.11 6.44 5.29
N MET A 141 -8.67 5.96 4.13
CA MET A 141 -9.11 4.69 3.55
C MET A 141 -8.81 3.51 4.48
N ARG A 142 -7.57 3.44 4.99
CA ARG A 142 -7.14 2.41 5.94
C ARG A 142 -8.00 2.43 7.20
N SER A 143 -8.15 3.59 7.84
CA SER A 143 -8.93 3.72 9.07
C SER A 143 -10.40 3.34 8.88
N ALA A 144 -11.03 3.78 7.78
CA ALA A 144 -12.40 3.44 7.46
C ALA A 144 -12.59 1.92 7.30
N LEU A 145 -11.70 1.26 6.57
CA LEU A 145 -11.77 -0.18 6.35
C LEU A 145 -11.45 -0.99 7.61
N MET A 146 -10.49 -0.57 8.43
CA MET A 146 -10.22 -1.22 9.71
C MET A 146 -11.46 -1.20 10.61
N VAL A 147 -12.15 -0.05 10.72
CA VAL A 147 -13.40 0.06 11.48
C VAL A 147 -14.52 -0.76 10.83
N ALA A 148 -14.64 -0.75 9.50
CA ALA A 148 -15.66 -1.52 8.79
C ALA A 148 -15.52 -3.03 9.00
N VAL A 149 -14.30 -3.55 8.86
CA VAL A 149 -14.00 -4.98 9.12
C VAL A 149 -14.27 -5.34 10.57
N TYR A 150 -13.88 -4.46 11.51
CA TYR A 150 -14.15 -4.66 12.94
C TYR A 150 -15.66 -4.68 13.25
N GLN A 151 -16.42 -3.72 12.72
CA GLN A 151 -17.88 -3.66 12.90
C GLN A 151 -18.58 -4.87 12.28
N LYS A 152 -18.14 -5.29 11.08
CA LYS A 152 -18.66 -6.49 10.42
C LYS A 152 -18.41 -7.72 11.28
N GLN A 153 -17.20 -7.89 11.82
CA GLN A 153 -16.84 -9.01 12.69
C GLN A 153 -17.78 -9.15 13.90
N LEU A 154 -18.21 -8.05 14.50
CA LEU A 154 -19.13 -8.04 15.64
C LEU A 154 -20.55 -8.49 15.27
N LYS A 155 -20.92 -8.46 13.98
CA LYS A 155 -22.26 -8.81 13.48
C LYS A 155 -22.31 -10.12 12.71
N LEU A 156 -21.17 -10.76 12.44
CA LEU A 156 -21.12 -12.01 11.68
C LEU A 156 -21.95 -13.12 12.32
N SER A 157 -22.70 -13.84 11.47
CA SER A 157 -23.31 -15.12 11.82
C SER A 157 -22.25 -16.17 12.18
N ASN A 158 -22.68 -17.25 12.84
CA ASN A 158 -21.79 -18.37 13.15
C ASN A 158 -21.21 -19.01 11.89
N LEU A 159 -22.01 -19.11 10.81
CA LEU A 159 -21.56 -19.60 9.50
C LEU A 159 -20.52 -18.67 8.86
N GLY A 160 -20.78 -17.36 8.82
CA GLY A 160 -19.82 -16.38 8.32
C GLY A 160 -18.50 -16.40 9.12
N ARG A 161 -18.57 -16.66 10.43
CA ARG A 161 -17.40 -16.83 11.31
C ARG A 161 -16.64 -18.14 11.07
N GLN A 162 -17.30 -19.20 10.60
CA GLN A 162 -16.62 -20.45 10.24
C GLN A 162 -15.92 -20.37 8.88
N ARG A 163 -16.45 -19.57 7.93
CA ARG A 163 -15.83 -19.33 6.62
C ARG A 163 -14.52 -18.53 6.70
N HIS A 164 -14.37 -17.73 7.76
CA HIS A 164 -13.20 -16.89 7.98
C HIS A 164 -12.58 -17.15 9.35
N SER A 165 -11.37 -17.71 9.38
CA SER A 165 -10.63 -17.93 10.61
C SER A 165 -10.27 -16.60 11.30
N THR A 166 -10.10 -16.63 12.62
CA THR A 166 -9.63 -15.47 13.40
C THR A 166 -8.33 -14.89 12.83
N GLY A 167 -7.41 -15.75 12.36
CA GLY A 167 -6.15 -15.32 11.74
C GLY A 167 -6.37 -14.58 10.42
N GLU A 168 -7.34 -14.97 9.61
CA GLU A 168 -7.69 -14.27 8.37
C GLU A 168 -8.28 -12.89 8.64
N ILE A 169 -9.17 -12.76 9.64
CA ILE A 169 -9.74 -11.46 10.01
C ILE A 169 -8.65 -10.50 10.49
N VAL A 170 -7.70 -10.99 11.30
CA VAL A 170 -6.53 -10.19 11.70
C VAL A 170 -5.72 -9.76 10.48
N ASN A 171 -5.54 -10.62 9.48
CA ASN A 171 -4.87 -10.27 8.24
C ASN A 171 -5.63 -9.22 7.42
N TYR A 172 -6.97 -9.25 7.39
CA TYR A 172 -7.77 -8.22 6.71
C TYR A 172 -7.51 -6.82 7.28
N ILE A 173 -7.35 -6.73 8.59
CA ILE A 173 -7.05 -5.46 9.29
C ILE A 173 -5.57 -5.08 9.15
N ALA A 174 -4.65 -6.01 9.42
CA ALA A 174 -3.22 -5.72 9.54
C ALA A 174 -2.53 -5.60 8.17
N VAL A 175 -2.97 -6.35 7.17
CA VAL A 175 -2.32 -6.45 5.86
C VAL A 175 -3.18 -5.81 4.77
N ASP A 176 -4.43 -6.26 4.60
CA ASP A 176 -5.26 -5.82 3.49
C ASP A 176 -5.65 -4.34 3.62
N ALA A 177 -6.18 -3.91 4.77
CA ALA A 177 -6.51 -2.51 5.02
C ALA A 177 -5.26 -1.60 5.01
N TYR A 178 -4.10 -2.12 5.44
CA TYR A 178 -2.84 -1.38 5.33
C TYR A 178 -2.47 -1.12 3.86
N ARG A 179 -2.56 -2.13 3.00
CA ARG A 179 -2.30 -1.98 1.56
C ARG A 179 -3.25 -0.96 0.92
N MET A 180 -4.50 -0.89 1.38
CA MET A 180 -5.44 0.16 0.94
C MET A 180 -4.98 1.57 1.30
N GLY A 181 -4.25 1.72 2.41
CA GLY A 181 -3.65 2.99 2.76
C GLY A 181 -2.52 3.42 1.83
N GLU A 182 -1.77 2.49 1.26
CA GLU A 182 -0.68 2.81 0.34
C GLU A 182 -1.17 2.96 -1.12
N PHE A 183 -2.37 2.44 -1.43
CA PHE A 183 -2.94 2.42 -2.79
C PHE A 183 -2.95 3.78 -3.50
N PRO A 184 -3.43 4.90 -2.90
CA PRO A 184 -3.49 6.18 -3.61
C PRO A 184 -2.14 6.63 -4.16
N MET A 185 -1.07 6.43 -3.38
CA MET A 185 0.29 6.78 -3.79
C MET A 185 0.73 5.94 -5.00
N TRP A 186 0.64 4.61 -4.89
CA TRP A 186 1.09 3.70 -5.95
C TRP A 186 0.26 3.78 -7.22
N PHE A 187 -1.05 4.03 -7.10
CA PHE A 187 -1.93 4.29 -8.23
C PHE A 187 -1.45 5.49 -9.04
N HIS A 188 -1.19 6.61 -8.38
CA HIS A 188 -0.70 7.82 -9.04
C HIS A 188 0.71 7.68 -9.60
N VAL A 189 1.61 7.01 -8.88
CA VAL A 189 2.97 6.72 -9.37
C VAL A 189 2.91 5.86 -10.64
N GLY A 190 2.03 4.87 -10.71
CA GLY A 190 1.90 3.95 -11.85
C GLY A 190 1.61 4.69 -13.16
N TRP A 191 0.48 5.40 -13.24
CA TRP A 191 0.11 6.09 -14.48
C TRP A 191 1.03 7.30 -14.76
N ALA A 192 1.46 8.04 -13.73
CA ALA A 192 2.37 9.18 -13.93
C ALA A 192 3.72 8.73 -14.50
N SER A 193 4.20 7.55 -14.11
CA SER A 193 5.43 6.96 -14.67
C SER A 193 5.29 6.66 -16.16
N VAL A 194 4.16 6.08 -16.58
CA VAL A 194 3.87 5.81 -18.00
C VAL A 194 3.82 7.11 -18.81
N VAL A 195 3.11 8.12 -18.30
CA VAL A 195 3.02 9.44 -18.95
C VAL A 195 4.40 10.09 -19.03
N GLN A 196 5.20 10.05 -17.95
CA GLN A 196 6.54 10.63 -17.90
C GLN A 196 7.49 9.97 -18.90
N ILE A 197 7.52 8.63 -18.95
CA ILE A 197 8.32 7.86 -19.93
C ILE A 197 7.96 8.28 -21.35
N PHE A 198 6.66 8.33 -21.68
CA PHE A 198 6.19 8.70 -23.00
C PHE A 198 6.59 10.13 -23.38
N LEU A 199 6.38 11.09 -22.48
CA LEU A 199 6.72 12.50 -22.72
C LEU A 199 8.23 12.72 -22.86
N VAL A 200 9.06 12.01 -22.09
CA VAL A 200 10.53 12.09 -22.23
C VAL A 200 10.99 11.54 -23.58
N ILE A 201 10.41 10.45 -24.07
CA ILE A 201 10.72 9.93 -25.41
C ILE A 201 10.35 10.96 -26.48
N ILE A 202 9.21 11.66 -26.34
CA ILE A 202 8.83 12.76 -27.23
C ILE A 202 9.88 13.90 -27.17
N VAL A 203 10.29 14.33 -25.98
CA VAL A 203 11.33 15.35 -25.84
C VAL A 203 12.63 14.92 -26.52
N LEU A 204 13.10 13.69 -26.28
CA LEU A 204 14.32 13.17 -26.89
C LEU A 204 14.20 13.15 -28.43
N SER A 205 13.12 12.60 -28.97
CA SER A 205 12.90 12.57 -30.43
C SER A 205 12.84 13.96 -31.07
N ARG A 206 12.36 14.98 -30.34
CA ARG A 206 12.37 16.37 -30.81
C ARG A 206 13.76 17.01 -30.79
N VAL A 207 14.57 16.69 -29.78
CA VAL A 207 15.92 17.28 -29.62
C VAL A 207 16.95 16.63 -30.53
N VAL A 208 16.92 15.30 -30.69
CA VAL A 208 17.93 14.56 -31.47
C VAL A 208 17.44 13.95 -32.78
N GLY A 209 16.14 14.06 -33.10
CA GLY A 209 15.57 13.50 -34.32
C GLY A 209 15.73 11.98 -34.41
N LEU A 210 16.11 11.49 -35.59
CA LEU A 210 16.33 10.05 -35.86
C LEU A 210 17.45 9.42 -35.02
N GLY A 211 18.34 10.22 -34.44
CA GLY A 211 19.39 9.76 -33.53
C GLY A 211 18.88 9.07 -32.26
N VAL A 212 17.61 9.27 -31.89
CA VAL A 212 16.98 8.57 -30.74
C VAL A 212 16.76 7.08 -31.00
N ILE A 213 16.53 6.69 -32.25
CA ILE A 213 16.12 5.32 -32.65
C ILE A 213 17.10 4.26 -32.14
N PRO A 214 18.42 4.35 -32.40
CA PRO A 214 19.38 3.37 -31.87
C PRO A 214 19.42 3.36 -30.34
N GLY A 215 19.15 4.50 -29.68
CA GLY A 215 19.09 4.62 -28.23
C GLY A 215 17.90 3.92 -27.57
N LEU A 216 16.83 3.65 -28.32
CA LEU A 216 15.66 2.91 -27.79
C LEU A 216 16.01 1.46 -27.44
N VAL A 217 16.98 0.86 -28.15
CA VAL A 217 17.40 -0.53 -27.92
C VAL A 217 18.05 -0.72 -26.54
N PRO A 218 19.14 -0.02 -26.16
CA PRO A 218 19.72 -0.14 -24.83
C PRO A 218 18.75 0.34 -23.74
N LEU A 219 17.88 1.30 -24.03
CA LEU A 219 16.84 1.75 -23.09
C LEU A 219 15.86 0.62 -22.76
N LEU A 220 15.35 -0.08 -23.77
CA LEU A 220 14.48 -1.24 -23.59
C LEU A 220 15.22 -2.38 -22.88
N ILE A 221 16.46 -2.68 -23.26
CA ILE A 221 17.27 -3.71 -22.61
C ILE A 221 17.50 -3.39 -21.12
N CYS A 222 17.96 -2.18 -20.79
CA CYS A 222 18.15 -1.76 -19.40
C CYS A 222 16.83 -1.80 -18.61
N GLY A 223 15.72 -1.37 -19.21
CA GLY A 223 14.39 -1.45 -18.61
C GLY A 223 13.95 -2.89 -18.33
N LEU A 224 14.08 -3.79 -19.30
CA LEU A 224 13.69 -5.19 -19.18
C LEU A 224 14.59 -5.97 -18.23
N LEU A 225 15.89 -5.69 -18.20
CA LEU A 225 16.83 -6.34 -17.28
C LEU A 225 16.50 -6.07 -15.81
N ASN A 226 15.85 -4.95 -15.46
CA ASN A 226 15.43 -4.70 -14.09
C ASN A 226 14.44 -5.75 -13.56
N VAL A 227 13.64 -6.38 -14.43
CA VAL A 227 12.63 -7.38 -14.04
C VAL A 227 13.25 -8.67 -13.49
N PRO A 228 14.15 -9.38 -14.19
CA PRO A 228 14.81 -10.57 -13.64
C PRO A 228 15.68 -10.23 -12.42
N PHE A 229 16.35 -9.07 -12.39
CA PHE A 229 17.07 -8.63 -11.18
C PHE A 229 16.13 -8.47 -9.99
N ALA A 230 14.99 -7.81 -10.15
CA ALA A 230 13.99 -7.67 -9.10
C ALA A 230 13.48 -9.04 -8.60
N LYS A 231 13.19 -9.98 -9.52
CA LYS A 231 12.77 -11.35 -9.17
C LYS A 231 13.84 -12.14 -8.42
N LEU A 232 15.11 -12.04 -8.84
CA LEU A 232 16.23 -12.71 -8.17
C LEU A 232 16.49 -12.12 -6.77
N ILE A 233 16.46 -10.79 -6.65
CA ILE A 233 16.56 -10.10 -5.35
C ILE A 233 15.44 -10.56 -4.43
N GLN A 234 14.19 -10.62 -4.92
CA GLN A 234 13.05 -11.07 -4.13
C GLN A 234 13.21 -12.54 -3.69
N LYS A 235 13.65 -13.42 -4.58
CA LYS A 235 13.93 -14.82 -4.26
C LYS A 235 14.97 -14.95 -3.15
N TYR A 236 16.15 -14.32 -3.30
CA TYR A 236 17.22 -14.42 -2.30
C TYR A 236 16.85 -13.75 -0.97
N GLN A 237 16.13 -12.64 -1.02
CA GLN A 237 15.60 -11.98 0.18
C GLN A 237 14.60 -12.89 0.92
N THR A 238 13.80 -13.68 0.18
CA THR A 238 12.85 -14.63 0.76
C THR A 238 13.57 -15.79 1.44
N GLU A 239 14.54 -16.42 0.76
CA GLU A 239 15.37 -17.50 1.34
C GLU A 239 16.15 -17.02 2.57
N PHE A 240 16.68 -15.79 2.52
CA PHE A 240 17.31 -15.13 3.66
C PHE A 240 16.35 -15.04 4.86
N MET A 241 15.11 -14.58 4.65
CA MET A 241 14.11 -14.48 5.72
C MET A 241 13.73 -15.85 6.30
N VAL A 242 13.59 -16.89 5.46
CA VAL A 242 13.27 -18.24 5.90
C VAL A 242 14.36 -18.81 6.83
N VAL A 243 15.65 -18.66 6.46
CA VAL A 243 16.76 -19.13 7.30
C VAL A 243 16.90 -18.29 8.57
N GLN A 244 16.67 -16.97 8.46
CA GLN A 244 16.69 -16.06 9.60
C GLN A 244 15.62 -16.43 10.63
N ASP A 245 14.38 -16.71 10.19
CA ASP A 245 13.28 -17.15 11.06
C ASP A 245 13.61 -18.48 11.74
N LYS A 246 14.17 -19.45 11.00
CA LYS A 246 14.60 -20.73 11.57
C LYS A 246 15.65 -20.52 12.67
N ARG A 247 16.65 -19.66 12.43
CA ARG A 247 17.68 -19.35 13.43
C ARG A 247 17.09 -18.69 14.66
N LEU A 248 16.23 -17.69 14.49
CA LEU A 248 15.60 -16.96 15.61
C LEU A 248 14.69 -17.86 16.44
N ARG A 249 13.92 -18.75 15.78
CA ARG A 249 13.09 -19.74 16.46
C ARG A 249 13.92 -20.71 17.30
N SER A 250 14.92 -21.35 16.70
CA SER A 250 15.80 -22.28 17.43
C SER A 250 16.56 -21.60 18.56
N LEU A 251 17.01 -20.34 18.37
CA LEU A 251 17.65 -19.57 19.43
C LEU A 251 16.70 -19.32 20.60
N SER A 252 15.43 -18.98 20.34
CA SER A 252 14.40 -18.80 21.37
C SER A 252 14.17 -20.10 22.15
N GLU A 253 14.04 -21.24 21.46
CA GLU A 253 13.87 -22.56 22.09
C GLU A 253 15.06 -22.93 23.00
N ILE A 254 16.29 -22.68 22.54
CA ILE A 254 17.52 -22.91 23.33
C ILE A 254 17.56 -22.02 24.58
N LEU A 255 17.26 -20.72 24.43
CA LEU A 255 17.30 -19.77 25.54
C LEU A 255 16.25 -20.11 26.61
N ASN A 256 15.05 -20.49 26.19
CA ASN A 256 13.98 -20.92 27.11
C ASN A 256 14.35 -22.21 27.88
N ASN A 257 15.22 -23.06 27.32
CA ASN A 257 15.64 -24.32 27.92
C ASN A 257 17.10 -24.31 28.43
N MET A 258 17.69 -23.12 28.64
CA MET A 258 19.12 -22.96 28.94
C MET A 258 19.59 -23.75 30.16
N LYS A 259 18.75 -23.85 31.21
CA LYS A 259 19.09 -24.60 32.43
C LYS A 259 19.36 -26.08 32.14
N ILE A 260 18.51 -26.72 31.34
CA ILE A 260 18.66 -28.14 30.99
C ILE A 260 19.93 -28.33 30.15
N ILE A 261 20.15 -27.44 29.17
CA ILE A 261 21.31 -27.49 28.29
C ILE A 261 22.62 -27.38 29.07
N LYS A 262 22.68 -26.46 30.07
CA LYS A 262 23.82 -26.28 30.98
C LYS A 262 24.06 -27.51 31.87
N LEU A 263 23.00 -28.11 32.41
CA LEU A 263 23.10 -29.31 33.24
C LEU A 263 23.64 -30.53 32.46
N GLN A 264 23.40 -30.57 31.14
CA GLN A 264 23.84 -31.65 30.25
C GLN A 264 25.15 -31.33 29.51
N SER A 265 25.75 -30.15 29.75
CA SER A 265 26.95 -29.68 29.03
C SER A 265 26.81 -29.72 27.50
N TRP A 266 25.61 -29.41 26.99
CA TRP A 266 25.29 -29.46 25.55
C TRP A 266 25.52 -28.12 24.82
N GLU A 267 26.14 -27.13 25.45
CA GLU A 267 26.20 -25.77 24.89
C GLU A 267 26.93 -25.74 23.55
N GLU A 268 28.05 -26.44 23.42
CA GLU A 268 28.84 -26.46 22.19
C GLU A 268 28.10 -27.14 21.02
N ASN A 269 27.24 -28.13 21.30
CA ASN A 269 26.44 -28.79 20.27
C ASN A 269 25.38 -27.84 19.72
N PHE A 270 24.64 -27.15 20.61
CA PHE A 270 23.64 -26.17 20.20
C PHE A 270 24.27 -24.93 19.56
N LYS A 271 25.44 -24.49 20.02
CA LYS A 271 26.20 -23.41 19.40
C LYS A 271 26.56 -23.75 17.95
N LYS A 272 27.14 -24.94 17.69
CA LYS A 272 27.45 -25.40 16.33
C LYS A 272 26.22 -25.47 15.43
N MET A 273 25.08 -25.93 15.98
CA MET A 273 23.81 -25.93 15.26
C MET A 273 23.40 -24.49 14.85
N ILE A 274 23.45 -23.52 15.76
CA ILE A 274 23.12 -22.12 15.46
C ILE A 274 24.12 -21.50 14.47
N GLU A 275 25.42 -21.80 14.60
CA GLU A 275 26.45 -21.37 13.65
C GLU A 275 26.19 -21.90 12.24
N SER A 276 25.69 -23.14 12.10
CA SER A 276 25.31 -23.68 10.79
C SER A 276 24.16 -22.91 10.12
N PHE A 277 23.16 -22.49 10.91
CA PHE A 277 22.09 -21.61 10.43
C PHE A 277 22.62 -20.22 10.11
N ARG A 278 23.54 -19.69 10.92
CA ARG A 278 24.16 -18.38 10.68
C ARG A 278 24.99 -18.36 9.40
N ASN A 279 25.72 -19.42 9.08
CA ASN A 279 26.47 -19.55 7.83
C ASN A 279 25.54 -19.58 6.62
N SER A 280 24.42 -20.29 6.73
CA SER A 280 23.38 -20.34 5.69
C SER A 280 22.70 -18.97 5.51
N GLU A 281 22.38 -18.27 6.61
CA GLU A 281 21.84 -16.92 6.63
C GLU A 281 22.81 -15.94 5.95
N PHE A 282 24.10 -16.02 6.29
CA PHE A 282 25.15 -15.18 5.71
C PHE A 282 25.29 -15.39 4.20
N LYS A 283 25.21 -16.64 3.72
CA LYS A 283 25.22 -16.95 2.29
C LYS A 283 24.09 -16.22 1.56
N TRP A 284 22.84 -16.40 1.99
CA TRP A 284 21.69 -15.76 1.33
C TRP A 284 21.68 -14.24 1.46
N LEU A 285 22.16 -13.72 2.60
CA LEU A 285 22.36 -12.28 2.77
C LEU A 285 23.38 -11.75 1.76
N SER A 286 24.50 -12.45 1.59
CA SER A 286 25.55 -12.08 0.62
C SER A 286 25.01 -12.07 -0.80
N GLU A 287 24.32 -13.14 -1.23
CA GLU A 287 23.67 -13.21 -2.55
C GLU A 287 22.69 -12.04 -2.77
N THR A 288 21.90 -11.70 -1.75
CA THR A 288 20.99 -10.56 -1.79
C THR A 288 21.74 -9.23 -1.98
N GLN A 289 22.85 -9.03 -1.27
CA GLN A 289 23.65 -7.80 -1.37
C GLN A 289 24.39 -7.70 -2.72
N TYR A 290 24.93 -8.81 -3.24
CA TYR A 290 25.53 -8.85 -4.56
C TYR A 290 24.50 -8.45 -5.64
N MET A 291 23.30 -9.03 -5.60
CA MET A 291 22.25 -8.67 -6.57
C MET A 291 21.77 -7.23 -6.45
N LYS A 292 21.63 -6.69 -5.23
CA LYS A 292 21.33 -5.26 -5.03
C LYS A 292 22.43 -4.36 -5.59
N THR A 293 23.68 -4.76 -5.45
CA THR A 293 24.84 -4.04 -6.00
C THR A 293 24.80 -4.04 -7.52
N TYR A 294 24.62 -5.20 -8.16
CA TYR A 294 24.50 -5.31 -9.63
C TYR A 294 23.32 -4.50 -10.18
N SER A 295 22.16 -4.56 -9.52
CA SER A 295 20.99 -3.75 -9.91
C SER A 295 21.26 -2.25 -9.77
N THR A 296 21.98 -1.84 -8.72
CA THR A 296 22.37 -0.43 -8.52
C THR A 296 23.37 0.02 -9.59
N LEU A 297 24.35 -0.81 -9.94
CA LEU A 297 25.30 -0.52 -11.02
C LEU A 297 24.57 -0.36 -12.37
N LEU A 298 23.65 -1.27 -12.70
CA LEU A 298 22.84 -1.18 -13.92
C LEU A 298 22.04 0.13 -13.97
N TYR A 299 21.45 0.53 -12.83
CA TYR A 299 20.68 1.78 -12.71
C TYR A 299 21.54 3.03 -13.00
N TRP A 300 22.73 3.13 -12.40
CA TRP A 300 23.61 4.30 -12.59
C TRP A 300 24.32 4.32 -13.95
N MET A 301 24.59 3.15 -14.54
CA MET A 301 25.22 3.05 -15.86
C MET A 301 24.25 3.26 -17.02
N SER A 302 22.95 3.00 -16.81
CA SER A 302 21.94 3.05 -17.88
C SER A 302 21.89 4.41 -18.61
N PRO A 303 21.83 5.58 -17.93
CA PRO A 303 21.82 6.87 -18.63
C PRO A 303 23.05 7.08 -19.52
N THR A 304 24.24 6.66 -19.05
CA THR A 304 25.51 6.80 -19.78
C THR A 304 25.56 5.91 -21.02
N ILE A 305 25.12 4.65 -20.91
CA ILE A 305 25.07 3.72 -22.04
C ILE A 305 24.08 4.24 -23.09
N VAL A 306 22.86 4.59 -22.66
CA VAL A 306 21.81 5.08 -23.56
C VAL A 306 22.22 6.39 -24.23
N SER A 307 22.77 7.36 -23.49
CA SER A 307 23.22 8.64 -24.07
C SER A 307 24.33 8.45 -25.10
N SER A 308 25.29 7.57 -24.82
CA SER A 308 26.41 7.29 -25.74
C SER A 308 25.92 6.73 -27.08
N VAL A 309 24.95 5.81 -27.04
CA VAL A 309 24.32 5.24 -28.25
C VAL A 309 23.49 6.29 -29.00
N ILE A 310 22.75 7.16 -28.29
CA ILE A 310 22.02 8.27 -28.91
C ILE A 310 22.98 9.21 -29.64
N PHE A 311 24.08 9.63 -29.00
CA PHE A 311 25.05 10.54 -29.61
C PHE A 311 25.75 9.92 -30.81
N PHE A 312 26.09 8.64 -30.74
CA PHE A 312 26.61 7.90 -31.89
C PHE A 312 25.58 7.82 -33.04
N GLY A 313 24.30 7.60 -32.72
CA GLY A 313 23.20 7.69 -33.67
C GLY A 313 23.08 9.06 -34.34
N CYS A 314 23.23 10.15 -33.57
CA CYS A 314 23.20 11.51 -34.10
C CYS A 314 24.32 11.75 -35.13
N LEU A 315 25.51 11.18 -34.91
CA LEU A 315 26.63 11.27 -35.85
C LEU A 315 26.34 10.52 -37.16
N ILE A 316 25.83 9.29 -37.07
CA ILE A 316 25.52 8.46 -38.25
C ILE A 316 24.42 9.08 -39.09
N PHE A 317 23.31 9.45 -38.45
CA PHE A 317 22.12 9.97 -39.15
C PHE A 317 22.20 11.47 -39.44
N LYS A 318 23.26 12.16 -38.97
CA LYS A 318 23.40 13.62 -39.03
C LYS A 318 22.13 14.35 -38.58
N SER A 319 21.48 13.81 -37.54
CA SER A 319 20.12 14.21 -37.16
C SER A 319 20.08 15.42 -36.23
N ALA A 320 21.16 15.69 -35.49
CA ALA A 320 21.30 16.84 -34.60
C ALA A 320 22.78 17.18 -34.38
N PRO A 321 23.13 18.47 -34.16
CA PRO A 321 24.48 18.87 -33.79
C PRO A 321 24.83 18.36 -32.38
N LEU A 322 26.05 17.87 -32.19
CA LEU A 322 26.57 17.48 -30.88
C LEU A 322 27.17 18.67 -30.13
N ASP A 323 26.33 19.67 -29.85
CA ASP A 323 26.71 20.82 -29.05
C ASP A 323 26.34 20.64 -27.56
N ALA A 324 26.77 21.58 -26.72
CA ALA A 324 26.48 21.53 -25.28
C ALA A 324 24.97 21.48 -25.01
N GLY A 325 24.16 22.22 -25.77
CA GLY A 325 22.70 22.28 -25.59
C GLY A 325 22.05 20.92 -25.79
N THR A 326 22.40 20.25 -26.88
CA THR A 326 21.88 18.91 -27.22
C THR A 326 22.36 17.87 -26.20
N ILE A 327 23.65 17.86 -25.87
CA ILE A 327 24.25 16.87 -24.96
C ILE A 327 23.64 16.97 -23.55
N PHE A 328 23.62 18.17 -22.96
CA PHE A 328 23.08 18.34 -21.60
C PHE A 328 21.59 18.07 -21.53
N THR A 329 20.84 18.41 -22.58
CA THR A 329 19.40 18.14 -22.65
C THR A 329 19.10 16.65 -22.70
N VAL A 330 19.82 15.89 -23.54
CA VAL A 330 19.67 14.42 -23.62
C VAL A 330 20.00 13.77 -22.27
N LEU A 331 21.09 14.17 -21.62
CA LEU A 331 21.47 13.64 -20.31
C LEU A 331 20.42 13.96 -19.24
N ALA A 332 19.91 15.19 -19.21
CA ALA A 332 18.86 15.59 -18.26
C ALA A 332 17.55 14.83 -18.51
N ALA A 333 17.16 14.66 -19.78
CA ALA A 333 15.97 13.91 -20.16
C ALA A 333 16.08 12.43 -19.76
N LEU A 334 17.19 11.75 -20.07
CA LEU A 334 17.42 10.36 -19.68
C LEU A 334 17.42 10.17 -18.15
N ARG A 335 18.05 11.09 -17.40
CA ARG A 335 18.04 11.04 -15.93
C ARG A 335 16.62 11.20 -15.36
N SER A 336 15.80 12.06 -15.96
CA SER A 336 14.40 12.22 -15.57
C SER A 336 13.55 10.97 -15.85
N MET A 337 13.98 10.10 -16.77
CA MET A 337 13.30 8.84 -17.10
C MET A 337 13.66 7.67 -16.18
N SER A 338 14.85 7.70 -15.56
CA SER A 338 15.38 6.56 -14.79
C SER A 338 14.51 6.18 -13.59
N GLU A 339 13.96 7.18 -12.89
CA GLU A 339 13.10 6.95 -11.73
C GLU A 339 11.76 6.28 -12.11
N PRO A 340 10.97 6.79 -13.09
CA PRO A 340 9.78 6.10 -13.61
C PRO A 340 10.01 4.65 -14.05
N VAL A 341 11.09 4.37 -14.78
CA VAL A 341 11.41 3.02 -15.27
C VAL A 341 11.63 2.05 -14.11
N ARG A 342 12.21 2.54 -13.00
CA ARG A 342 12.43 1.76 -11.79
C ARG A 342 11.14 1.49 -11.00
N PHE A 343 10.29 2.51 -10.82
CA PHE A 343 9.10 2.37 -9.98
C PHE A 343 7.89 1.75 -10.67
N LEU A 344 7.85 1.75 -12.01
CA LEU A 344 6.70 1.20 -12.74
C LEU A 344 6.43 -0.29 -12.44
N PRO A 345 7.44 -1.20 -12.42
CA PRO A 345 7.21 -2.60 -12.03
C PRO A 345 6.70 -2.76 -10.60
N ASP A 346 7.21 -1.95 -9.66
CA ASP A 346 6.78 -1.97 -8.25
C ASP A 346 5.32 -1.50 -8.14
N ALA A 347 4.96 -0.42 -8.84
CA ALA A 347 3.59 0.09 -8.88
C ALA A 347 2.62 -0.95 -9.45
N LEU A 348 2.96 -1.60 -10.56
CA LEU A 348 2.13 -2.65 -11.16
C LEU A 348 1.95 -3.85 -10.20
N SER A 349 3.05 -4.30 -9.59
CA SER A 349 3.04 -5.40 -8.62
C SER A 349 2.17 -5.05 -7.41
N PHE A 350 2.28 -3.82 -6.92
CA PHE A 350 1.48 -3.33 -5.80
C PHE A 350 -0.01 -3.24 -6.16
N LEU A 351 -0.35 -2.73 -7.34
CA LEU A 351 -1.74 -2.65 -7.80
C LEU A 351 -2.39 -4.03 -7.95
N ILE A 352 -1.65 -5.05 -8.38
CA ILE A 352 -2.12 -6.44 -8.41
C ILE A 352 -2.42 -6.94 -6.99
N GLN A 353 -1.54 -6.69 -6.03
CA GLN A 353 -1.75 -7.08 -4.63
C GLN A 353 -2.94 -6.36 -3.98
N VAL A 354 -3.11 -5.07 -4.30
CA VAL A 354 -4.26 -4.28 -3.84
C VAL A 354 -5.56 -4.86 -4.39
N LYS A 355 -5.60 -5.25 -5.67
CA LYS A 355 -6.79 -5.91 -6.24
C LYS A 355 -7.20 -7.15 -5.44
N VAL A 356 -6.25 -8.06 -5.19
CA VAL A 356 -6.52 -9.26 -4.37
C VAL A 356 -7.00 -8.89 -2.96
N SER A 357 -6.42 -7.83 -2.38
CA SER A 357 -6.79 -7.38 -1.04
C SER A 357 -8.21 -6.78 -1.00
N PHE A 358 -8.59 -6.04 -2.04
CA PHE A 358 -9.98 -5.58 -2.22
C PHE A 358 -10.95 -6.75 -2.38
N ASP A 359 -10.61 -7.76 -3.18
CA ASP A 359 -11.46 -8.93 -3.38
C ASP A 359 -11.72 -9.66 -2.04
N ARG A 360 -10.67 -9.83 -1.22
CA ARG A 360 -10.79 -10.46 0.11
C ARG A 360 -11.67 -9.66 1.07
N ILE A 361 -11.44 -8.36 1.20
CA ILE A 361 -12.27 -7.50 2.06
C ILE A 361 -13.72 -7.46 1.53
N ASN A 362 -13.91 -7.42 0.20
CA ASN A 362 -15.24 -7.42 -0.40
C ASN A 362 -16.01 -8.70 -0.09
N SER A 363 -15.40 -9.87 -0.23
CA SER A 363 -16.02 -11.14 0.16
C SER A 363 -16.39 -11.15 1.64
N PHE A 364 -15.48 -10.74 2.52
CA PHE A 364 -15.73 -10.68 3.96
C PHE A 364 -16.88 -9.72 4.34
N MET A 365 -16.94 -8.54 3.71
CA MET A 365 -18.00 -7.55 3.96
C MET A 365 -19.38 -8.03 3.50
N LEU A 366 -19.44 -9.00 2.58
CA LEU A 366 -20.66 -9.61 2.06
C LEU A 366 -21.11 -10.86 2.82
N GLU A 367 -20.34 -11.31 3.82
CA GLU A 367 -20.73 -12.47 4.62
C GLU A 367 -22.01 -12.23 5.41
N ASP A 368 -22.70 -13.34 5.71
CA ASP A 368 -23.98 -13.35 6.39
C ASP A 368 -23.86 -12.80 7.81
N GLU A 369 -24.62 -11.75 8.12
CA GLU A 369 -24.74 -11.20 9.47
C GLU A 369 -25.80 -11.97 10.27
N LEU A 370 -25.66 -11.99 11.59
CA LEU A 370 -26.73 -12.39 12.48
C LEU A 370 -27.95 -11.55 12.17
N LYS A 371 -29.02 -12.19 11.72
CA LYS A 371 -30.30 -11.52 11.62
C LYS A 371 -30.65 -11.03 13.02
N GLN A 372 -30.67 -9.72 13.20
CA GLN A 372 -31.41 -9.12 14.31
C GLN A 372 -32.90 -9.30 13.99
N GLU A 373 -33.37 -10.55 13.95
CA GLU A 373 -34.79 -10.80 14.07
C GLU A 373 -35.19 -10.17 15.39
N HIS A 374 -36.22 -9.32 15.33
CA HIS A 374 -36.75 -8.58 16.44
C HIS A 374 -36.95 -9.54 17.60
N LEU A 375 -35.99 -9.60 18.53
CA LEU A 375 -36.31 -9.88 19.92
C LEU A 375 -37.40 -8.87 20.20
N LEU A 376 -38.65 -9.34 20.23
CA LEU A 376 -39.77 -8.55 20.68
C LEU A 376 -39.47 -8.28 22.15
N ILE A 377 -38.66 -7.25 22.39
CA ILE A 377 -38.53 -6.62 23.68
C ILE A 377 -39.87 -5.93 23.87
N HIS A 378 -40.89 -6.73 24.22
CA HIS A 378 -42.14 -6.22 24.71
C HIS A 378 -41.81 -5.44 25.98
N LYS A 379 -41.74 -4.11 25.85
CA LYS A 379 -41.66 -3.20 27.00
C LYS A 379 -42.96 -3.17 27.80
N GLU A 380 -43.97 -3.88 27.33
CA GLU A 380 -45.32 -3.91 27.85
C GLU A 380 -45.69 -5.37 28.14
N ASP A 381 -45.21 -5.88 29.28
CA ASP A 381 -45.96 -6.75 30.18
C ASP A 381 -45.12 -6.97 31.45
N ILE A 382 -45.52 -6.27 32.52
CA ILE A 382 -44.93 -6.37 33.87
C ILE A 382 -45.49 -7.64 34.52
N ASP A 383 -45.25 -8.78 33.88
CA ASP A 383 -45.68 -10.07 34.38
C ASP A 383 -44.43 -10.90 34.59
N ASN A 384 -43.66 -10.59 35.65
CA ASN A 384 -42.57 -11.32 36.33
C ASN A 384 -41.58 -12.24 35.55
N HIS A 385 -41.62 -12.32 34.22
CA HIS A 385 -40.87 -13.23 33.37
C HIS A 385 -39.83 -12.43 32.56
N ILE A 386 -38.57 -12.83 32.65
CA ILE A 386 -37.44 -12.15 31.96
C ILE A 386 -37.05 -12.88 30.67
N ILE A 387 -37.23 -14.21 30.66
CA ILE A 387 -36.92 -15.05 29.50
C ILE A 387 -38.05 -16.06 29.35
N ARG A 388 -38.70 -16.06 28.19
CA ARG A 388 -39.70 -17.04 27.80
C ARG A 388 -39.40 -17.56 26.41
N ILE A 389 -39.21 -18.86 26.29
CA ILE A 389 -39.02 -19.59 25.04
C ILE A 389 -40.25 -20.49 24.89
N GLN A 390 -41.00 -20.31 23.80
CA GLN A 390 -42.13 -21.15 23.44
C GLN A 390 -41.80 -21.88 22.14
N GLU A 391 -41.80 -23.22 22.18
CA GLU A 391 -41.57 -24.08 21.02
C GLU A 391 -40.30 -23.74 20.22
N GLY A 392 -39.25 -23.29 20.92
CA GLY A 392 -38.01 -22.81 20.31
C GLY A 392 -37.26 -23.92 19.59
N CYS A 393 -36.95 -23.71 18.31
CA CYS A 393 -36.09 -24.56 17.51
C CYS A 393 -34.86 -23.77 17.04
N PHE A 394 -33.67 -24.20 17.45
CA PHE A 394 -32.42 -23.48 17.19
C PHE A 394 -31.41 -24.39 16.48
N SER A 395 -30.67 -23.84 15.52
CA SER A 395 -29.57 -24.53 14.84
C SER A 395 -28.36 -23.62 14.68
N TRP A 396 -27.17 -24.22 14.67
CA TRP A 396 -25.92 -23.53 14.37
C TRP A 396 -25.73 -23.27 12.87
N ASP A 397 -26.35 -24.11 12.03
CA ASP A 397 -26.24 -24.07 10.59
C ASP A 397 -27.65 -24.03 9.96
N SER A 398 -27.89 -23.02 9.12
CA SER A 398 -29.16 -22.83 8.41
C SER A 398 -29.48 -23.96 7.43
N ASP A 399 -28.46 -24.68 6.95
CA ASP A 399 -28.61 -25.71 5.91
C ASP A 399 -28.87 -27.10 6.53
N THR A 400 -28.79 -27.22 7.85
CA THR A 400 -29.07 -28.49 8.55
C THR A 400 -30.56 -28.75 8.69
N THR A 401 -31.00 -29.92 8.23
CA THR A 401 -32.39 -30.37 8.35
C THR A 401 -32.81 -30.70 9.79
N THR A 402 -31.85 -30.94 10.68
CA THR A 402 -32.12 -31.23 12.10
C THR A 402 -31.60 -30.12 13.02
N PRO A 403 -32.51 -29.34 13.64
CA PRO A 403 -32.11 -28.33 14.61
C PRO A 403 -31.35 -28.94 15.79
N THR A 404 -30.37 -28.20 16.30
CA THR A 404 -29.54 -28.57 17.46
C THR A 404 -30.37 -28.63 18.75
N LEU A 405 -31.32 -27.70 18.90
CA LEU A 405 -32.30 -27.69 19.97
C LEU A 405 -33.69 -27.70 19.35
N LYS A 406 -34.58 -28.59 19.82
CA LYS A 406 -35.94 -28.74 19.30
C LYS A 406 -36.95 -28.63 20.43
N ASN A 407 -38.07 -27.97 20.17
CA ASN A 407 -39.22 -27.86 21.07
C ASN A 407 -38.82 -27.37 22.48
N ILE A 408 -37.92 -26.39 22.55
CA ILE A 408 -37.51 -25.81 23.84
C ILE A 408 -38.67 -24.97 24.38
N VAL A 409 -39.16 -25.36 25.55
CA VAL A 409 -40.11 -24.59 26.35
C VAL A 409 -39.41 -24.25 27.66
N PHE A 410 -39.13 -22.96 27.87
CA PHE A 410 -38.38 -22.51 29.03
C PHE A 410 -38.89 -21.15 29.51
N GLU A 411 -39.00 -20.98 30.82
CA GLU A 411 -39.48 -19.76 31.44
C GLU A 411 -38.65 -19.46 32.70
N ALA A 412 -38.18 -18.22 32.81
CA ALA A 412 -37.36 -17.74 33.92
C ALA A 412 -37.86 -16.40 34.46
N ARG A 413 -37.90 -16.28 35.79
CA ARG A 413 -38.36 -15.08 36.52
C ARG A 413 -37.22 -14.30 37.17
N LEU A 414 -37.46 -13.02 37.46
CA LEU A 414 -36.49 -12.18 38.17
C LEU A 414 -36.10 -12.79 39.52
N GLY A 415 -34.79 -12.80 39.82
CA GLY A 415 -34.26 -13.29 41.09
C GLY A 415 -34.11 -14.82 41.20
N GLN A 416 -34.48 -15.59 40.17
CA GLN A 416 -34.25 -17.04 40.16
C GLN A 416 -32.79 -17.39 39.83
N LYS A 417 -32.24 -18.39 40.54
CA LYS A 417 -30.97 -19.03 40.20
C LYS A 417 -31.27 -20.34 39.49
N ILE A 418 -30.91 -20.43 38.22
CA ILE A 418 -31.23 -21.57 37.36
C ILE A 418 -29.94 -22.34 37.05
N THR A 419 -30.00 -23.66 37.17
CA THR A 419 -28.89 -24.56 36.83
C THR A 419 -29.31 -25.45 35.67
N VAL A 420 -28.46 -25.54 34.64
CA VAL A 420 -28.68 -26.40 33.47
C VAL A 420 -27.78 -27.63 33.57
N CYS A 421 -28.39 -28.82 33.69
CA CYS A 421 -27.69 -30.11 33.84
C CYS A 421 -28.04 -31.06 32.69
N GLY A 422 -27.13 -31.97 32.36
CA GLY A 422 -27.37 -32.98 31.31
C GLY A 422 -26.10 -33.63 30.76
N PRO A 423 -26.22 -34.73 30.00
CA PRO A 423 -25.09 -35.49 29.45
C PRO A 423 -24.18 -34.67 28.53
N VAL A 424 -22.94 -35.11 28.30
CA VAL A 424 -22.03 -34.48 27.32
C VAL A 424 -22.70 -34.47 25.93
N GLY A 425 -22.65 -33.34 25.22
CA GLY A 425 -23.28 -33.21 23.90
C GLY A 425 -24.80 -32.95 23.89
N SER A 426 -25.46 -32.84 25.04
CA SER A 426 -26.93 -32.65 25.12
C SER A 426 -27.43 -31.23 24.77
N GLY A 427 -26.62 -30.38 24.14
CA GLY A 427 -27.02 -29.03 23.72
C GLY A 427 -27.02 -27.95 24.83
N LYS A 428 -26.51 -28.23 26.03
CA LYS A 428 -26.47 -27.25 27.15
C LYS A 428 -25.80 -25.92 26.78
N SER A 429 -24.65 -25.99 26.10
CA SER A 429 -23.93 -24.79 25.64
C SER A 429 -24.61 -24.08 24.47
N SER A 430 -25.49 -24.76 23.74
CA SER A 430 -26.29 -24.14 22.66
C SER A 430 -27.54 -23.44 23.19
N LEU A 431 -27.98 -23.79 24.40
CA LEU A 431 -29.13 -23.15 25.07
C LEU A 431 -28.76 -21.80 25.68
N LEU A 432 -27.49 -21.65 26.07
CA LEU A 432 -26.88 -20.40 26.56
C LEU A 432 -26.42 -19.55 25.39
#